data_AF-C6XNI8-F1
#
_entry.id   AF-C6XNI8-F1
#
_cell.length_a   1.000
_cell.length_b   1.000
_cell.length_c   1.000
_cell.angle_alpha   90.00
_cell.angle_beta   90.00
_cell.angle_gamma   90.00
#
_symmetry.space_group_name_H-M   'P 1'
#
loop_
_entity.id
_entity.type
_entity.pdbx_description
1 polymer ?
#
loop_
_entity_poly.entity_id
_entity_poly.type
_entity_poly.pdbx_seq_one_letter_code
_entity_poly.pdbx_strand_id
1 'polypeptide(L)'
;MKKKLIQSVLVKGEGYAPILVACTLARFVIPDPLKIEVLSTQLKSDVGSLFLKSDMDQLHRSLGIAQSHMQRISKNKTPIAAVQLSENLRLPFWDYGAPLKGVPFYHIWLREHLNGGVKDLRSFNPSFAPVHRDAGYWEIDPSKYEELLRSISAHAGIGKIYSDVEQVSCDEQDLIIETQGGPIRQQLTDCLRLGNGRFPTVSITNFDLMVMQRNLLALVQNFPQIGSKKIERQELEEELNSVLASVEDMQFLMSADFDTGKLSERVKYRIELWLDVGRVIPCEGDLFLPHEWLAVLHKRVGPPMAYSRLVDSISRQEASAHLQKYQIDEGI
;
A
#
# COMPACT_ATOMS: atom_id res chain seq x y z
N MET A 1 19.48 28.12 17.95
CA MET A 1 19.90 26.92 18.70
C MET A 1 20.63 25.99 17.74
N LYS A 2 21.73 25.34 18.16
CA LYS A 2 22.42 24.35 17.32
C LYS A 2 21.48 23.14 17.15
N LYS A 3 21.28 22.67 15.92
CA LYS A 3 20.54 21.42 15.67
C LYS A 3 21.32 20.28 16.33
N LYS A 4 20.69 19.54 17.24
CA LYS A 4 21.28 18.32 17.84
C LYS A 4 20.82 17.14 16.98
N LEU A 5 21.72 16.21 16.68
CA LEU A 5 21.34 14.99 15.96
C LEU A 5 20.57 14.06 16.91
N ILE A 6 19.59 13.33 16.39
CA ILE A 6 18.95 12.23 17.10
C ILE A 6 19.99 11.13 17.27
N GLN A 7 20.19 10.67 18.51
CA GLN A 7 21.19 9.66 18.87
C GLN A 7 20.54 8.38 19.41
N SER A 8 19.30 8.45 19.91
CA SER A 8 18.54 7.29 20.39
C SER A 8 17.13 7.24 19.81
N VAL A 9 16.75 6.09 19.28
CA VAL A 9 15.42 5.82 18.73
C VAL A 9 14.85 4.56 19.36
N LEU A 10 13.65 4.66 19.92
CA LEU A 10 12.85 3.52 20.31
C LEU A 10 11.73 3.28 19.29
N VAL A 11 11.73 2.11 18.66
CA VAL A 11 10.63 1.69 17.78
C VAL A 11 9.74 0.72 18.53
N LYS A 12 8.44 0.97 18.62
CA LYS A 12 7.49 0.11 19.34
C LYS A 12 6.23 -0.24 18.54
N GLY A 13 5.76 -1.47 18.71
CA GLY A 13 4.50 -1.97 18.13
C GLY A 13 4.40 -3.49 18.19
N GLU A 14 3.44 -4.07 17.47
CA GLU A 14 3.26 -5.52 17.41
C GLU A 14 3.95 -6.15 16.17
N GLY A 15 4.53 -7.34 16.41
CA GLY A 15 5.13 -8.26 15.43
C GLY A 15 6.16 -7.68 14.48
N TYR A 16 5.98 -7.88 13.17
CA TYR A 16 7.02 -7.59 12.17
C TYR A 16 7.28 -6.08 11.95
N ALA A 17 6.28 -5.22 12.19
CA ALA A 17 6.32 -3.81 11.83
C ALA A 17 7.45 -3.02 12.53
N PRO A 18 7.61 -3.07 13.87
CA PRO A 18 8.67 -2.32 14.54
C PRO A 18 10.08 -2.82 14.14
N ILE A 19 10.22 -4.12 13.83
CA ILE A 19 11.49 -4.70 13.39
C ILE A 19 11.84 -4.24 11.97
N LEU A 20 10.86 -4.20 11.07
CA LEU A 20 11.04 -3.69 9.71
C LEU A 20 11.50 -2.22 9.72
N VAL A 21 10.88 -1.39 10.57
CA VAL A 21 11.27 0.02 10.72
C VAL A 21 12.70 0.11 11.24
N ALA A 22 13.04 -0.62 12.30
CA ALA A 22 14.38 -0.60 12.86
C ALA A 22 15.45 -1.04 11.84
N CYS A 23 15.20 -2.10 11.07
CA CYS A 23 16.10 -2.57 10.01
C CYS A 23 16.28 -1.51 8.92
N THR A 24 15.20 -0.81 8.56
CA THR A 24 15.23 0.26 7.56
C THR A 24 16.02 1.47 8.05
N LEU A 25 15.79 1.91 9.30
CA LEU A 25 16.54 3.02 9.90
C LEU A 25 18.02 2.68 10.04
N ALA A 26 18.35 1.50 10.55
CA ALA A 26 19.74 1.04 10.68
C ALA A 26 20.47 1.00 9.33
N ARG A 27 19.74 0.71 8.24
CA ARG A 27 20.30 0.64 6.89
C ARG A 27 20.52 2.01 6.25
N PHE A 28 19.60 2.94 6.45
CA PHE A 28 19.53 4.17 5.64
C PHE A 28 19.79 5.47 6.41
N VAL A 29 19.58 5.49 7.72
CA VAL A 29 19.76 6.70 8.53
C VAL A 29 21.16 6.69 9.13
N ILE A 30 22.01 7.55 8.58
CA ILE A 30 23.39 7.76 9.00
C ILE A 30 23.42 9.03 9.85
N PRO A 31 23.40 8.87 11.18
CA PRO A 31 24.64 9.18 11.85
C PRO A 31 25.06 8.05 12.78
N ASP A 32 26.19 7.42 12.48
CA ASP A 32 26.86 6.53 13.42
C ASP A 32 27.32 7.31 14.67
N PRO A 33 26.97 6.88 15.90
CA PRO A 33 26.11 5.75 16.26
C PRO A 33 24.68 6.18 16.65
N LEU A 34 23.71 5.90 15.78
CA LEU A 34 22.28 5.95 16.13
C LEU A 34 21.93 4.67 16.89
N LYS A 35 21.64 4.80 18.20
CA LYS A 35 21.18 3.69 19.03
C LYS A 35 19.72 3.40 18.71
N ILE A 36 19.44 2.25 18.11
CA ILE A 36 18.08 1.80 17.80
C ILE A 36 17.69 0.66 18.74
N GLU A 37 16.64 0.86 19.52
CA GLU A 37 16.01 -0.17 20.36
C GLU A 37 14.61 -0.49 19.84
N VAL A 38 14.17 -1.73 20.02
CA VAL A 38 12.89 -2.21 19.49
C VAL A 38 12.07 -2.83 20.61
N LEU A 39 10.83 -2.38 20.78
CA LEU A 39 9.83 -3.05 21.60
C LEU A 39 8.80 -3.69 20.68
N SER A 40 8.89 -5.00 20.52
CA SER A 40 8.03 -5.78 19.64
C SER A 40 7.19 -6.75 20.46
N THR A 41 5.94 -6.39 20.70
CA THR A 41 4.97 -7.30 21.34
C THR A 41 4.51 -8.35 20.35
N GLN A 42 4.00 -9.49 20.86
CA GLN A 42 3.53 -10.58 20.02
C GLN A 42 2.42 -10.09 19.07
N LEU A 43 2.49 -10.54 17.82
CA LEU A 43 1.44 -10.32 16.83
C LEU A 43 0.13 -10.93 17.34
N LYS A 44 -0.98 -10.20 17.27
CA LYS A 44 -2.29 -10.79 17.54
C LYS A 44 -2.58 -11.89 16.51
N SER A 45 -3.20 -12.98 16.96
CA SER A 45 -3.40 -14.19 16.16
C SER A 45 -4.37 -14.03 14.97
N ASP A 46 -4.91 -12.83 14.74
CA ASP A 46 -5.90 -12.48 13.73
C ASP A 46 -5.32 -11.81 12.47
N VAL A 47 -4.01 -11.51 12.45
CA VAL A 47 -3.35 -10.92 11.27
C VAL A 47 -3.22 -11.99 10.19
N GLY A 48 -4.16 -12.03 9.25
CA GLY A 48 -4.28 -13.09 8.25
C GLY A 48 -3.01 -13.39 7.43
N SER A 49 -2.87 -12.76 6.28
CA SER A 49 -1.69 -12.91 5.41
C SER A 49 -1.00 -11.55 5.25
N LEU A 50 0.14 -11.46 4.56
CA LEU A 50 0.66 -10.20 4.03
C LEU A 50 0.75 -10.32 2.53
N PHE A 51 0.34 -9.30 1.78
CA PHE A 51 0.47 -9.28 0.33
C PHE A 51 1.61 -8.35 -0.07
N LEU A 52 2.66 -8.92 -0.65
CA LEU A 52 3.82 -8.15 -1.10
C LEU A 52 3.65 -7.65 -2.52
N LYS A 53 3.50 -6.35 -2.67
CA LYS A 53 3.59 -5.67 -3.97
C LYS A 53 5.03 -5.61 -4.45
N SER A 54 5.23 -5.51 -5.75
CA SER A 54 6.57 -5.52 -6.37
C SER A 54 7.43 -4.32 -6.00
N ASP A 55 6.84 -3.23 -5.51
CA ASP A 55 7.56 -2.10 -4.93
C ASP A 55 8.30 -2.49 -3.64
N MET A 56 7.78 -3.42 -2.83
CA MET A 56 8.46 -3.95 -1.64
C MET A 56 9.78 -4.63 -1.98
N ASP A 57 9.94 -5.20 -3.18
CA ASP A 57 11.16 -5.89 -3.58
C ASP A 57 12.38 -4.99 -3.51
N GLN A 58 12.22 -3.68 -3.78
CA GLN A 58 13.33 -2.73 -3.68
C GLN A 58 13.77 -2.54 -2.23
N LEU A 59 12.81 -2.37 -1.30
CA LEU A 59 13.10 -2.28 0.12
C LEU A 59 13.73 -3.58 0.63
N HIS A 60 13.15 -4.74 0.30
CA HIS A 60 13.70 -6.04 0.67
C HIS A 60 15.14 -6.24 0.18
N ARG A 61 15.42 -5.99 -1.10
CA ARG A 61 16.80 -6.07 -1.62
C ARG A 61 17.75 -5.15 -0.86
N SER A 62 17.31 -3.94 -0.52
CA SER A 62 18.14 -2.99 0.23
C SER A 62 18.48 -3.44 1.65
N LEU A 63 17.60 -4.25 2.25
CA LEU A 63 17.77 -4.90 3.55
C LEU A 63 18.49 -6.26 3.45
N GLY A 64 18.92 -6.68 2.26
CA GLY A 64 19.55 -8.00 2.05
C GLY A 64 18.57 -9.17 2.05
N ILE A 65 17.26 -8.91 1.92
CA ILE A 65 16.22 -9.93 1.79
C ILE A 65 16.13 -10.34 0.32
N ALA A 66 16.66 -11.52 0.00
CA ALA A 66 16.54 -12.10 -1.34
C ALA A 66 15.11 -12.60 -1.60
N GLN A 67 14.70 -12.63 -2.87
CA GLN A 67 13.40 -13.16 -3.30
C GLN A 67 13.18 -14.62 -2.88
N SER A 68 14.26 -15.42 -2.82
CA SER A 68 14.22 -16.81 -2.35
C SER A 68 13.84 -16.95 -0.88
N HIS A 69 14.12 -15.94 -0.04
CA HIS A 69 13.62 -15.90 1.33
C HIS A 69 12.10 -15.72 1.33
N MET A 70 11.59 -14.81 0.50
CA MET A 70 10.14 -14.53 0.39
C MET A 70 9.38 -15.74 -0.12
N GLN A 71 9.93 -16.44 -1.11
CA GLN A 71 9.41 -17.73 -1.59
C GLN A 71 9.31 -18.78 -0.48
N ARG A 72 10.30 -18.85 0.42
CA ARG A 72 10.33 -19.84 1.51
C ARG A 72 9.27 -19.58 2.58
N ILE A 73 8.98 -18.30 2.85
CA ILE A 73 8.00 -17.90 3.88
C ILE A 73 6.59 -17.67 3.30
N SER A 74 6.44 -17.72 1.98
CA SER A 74 5.16 -17.64 1.30
C SER A 74 4.24 -18.80 1.69
N LYS A 75 2.95 -18.52 1.81
CA LYS A 75 1.88 -19.52 1.98
C LYS A 75 1.64 -20.32 0.69
N ASN A 76 1.89 -19.70 -0.46
CA ASN A 76 1.68 -20.29 -1.77
C ASN A 76 3.01 -20.61 -2.47
N LYS A 77 3.04 -21.69 -3.25
CA LYS A 77 4.21 -22.07 -4.06
C LYS A 77 4.45 -21.12 -5.24
N THR A 78 3.39 -20.45 -5.69
CA THR A 78 3.41 -19.48 -6.79
C THR A 78 2.85 -18.14 -6.31
N PRO A 79 3.32 -17.01 -6.86
CA PRO A 79 2.69 -15.72 -6.66
C PRO A 79 1.19 -15.74 -6.99
N ILE A 80 0.43 -14.88 -6.32
CA ILE A 80 -0.97 -14.62 -6.66
C ILE A 80 -1.06 -13.48 -7.69
N ALA A 81 -2.01 -13.58 -8.61
CA ALA A 81 -2.21 -12.62 -9.69
C ALA A 81 -3.21 -11.50 -9.36
N ALA A 82 -4.00 -11.67 -8.30
CA ALA A 82 -4.97 -10.69 -7.79
C ALA A 82 -5.28 -11.00 -6.32
N VAL A 83 -5.68 -9.99 -5.54
CA VAL A 83 -6.21 -10.21 -4.18
C VAL A 83 -7.74 -10.34 -4.23
N GLN A 84 -8.28 -11.43 -3.69
CA GLN A 84 -9.72 -11.58 -3.49
C GLN A 84 -10.14 -10.81 -2.23
N LEU A 85 -11.06 -9.86 -2.35
CA LEU A 85 -11.51 -9.03 -1.22
C LEU A 85 -12.92 -9.36 -0.75
N SER A 86 -13.80 -9.75 -1.66
CA SER A 86 -15.14 -10.27 -1.40
C SER A 86 -15.52 -11.22 -2.52
N GLU A 87 -16.61 -11.99 -2.41
CA GLU A 87 -17.04 -12.94 -3.46
C GLU A 87 -17.01 -12.36 -4.89
N ASN A 88 -17.27 -11.05 -5.01
CA ASN A 88 -17.47 -10.37 -6.27
C ASN A 88 -16.42 -9.30 -6.59
N LEU A 89 -15.41 -9.09 -5.73
CA LEU A 89 -14.37 -8.08 -5.93
C LEU A 89 -12.98 -8.70 -5.78
N ARG A 90 -12.18 -8.54 -6.84
CA ARG A 90 -10.77 -8.89 -6.88
C ARG A 90 -9.99 -7.65 -7.30
N LEU A 91 -8.95 -7.30 -6.55
CA LEU A 91 -8.02 -6.24 -6.95
C LEU A 91 -6.97 -6.81 -7.90
N PRO A 92 -6.89 -6.30 -9.14
CA PRO A 92 -5.83 -6.68 -10.05
C PRO A 92 -4.52 -5.99 -9.67
N PHE A 93 -3.44 -6.53 -10.21
CA PHE A 93 -2.06 -6.08 -10.01
C PHE A 93 -1.43 -5.49 -11.28
N TRP A 94 -2.03 -5.75 -12.44
CA TRP A 94 -1.62 -5.16 -13.71
C TRP A 94 -2.68 -4.18 -14.22
N ASP A 95 -2.25 -3.35 -15.16
CA ASP A 95 -3.15 -2.50 -15.91
C ASP A 95 -4.10 -3.30 -16.80
N TYR A 96 -5.22 -2.66 -17.14
CA TYR A 96 -6.14 -3.14 -18.17
C TYR A 96 -5.61 -2.74 -19.53
N GLY A 97 -5.20 -3.72 -20.34
CA GLY A 97 -4.60 -3.50 -21.66
C GLY A 97 -3.48 -2.45 -21.69
N ALA A 98 -3.33 -1.73 -22.80
CA ALA A 98 -2.38 -0.61 -22.92
C ALA A 98 -3.03 0.62 -23.58
N PRO A 99 -2.52 1.84 -23.32
CA PRO A 99 -2.99 3.04 -24.01
C PRO A 99 -2.82 2.95 -25.53
N LEU A 100 -3.72 3.60 -26.29
CA LEU A 100 -3.64 3.73 -27.75
C LEU A 100 -3.65 5.21 -28.12
N LYS A 101 -2.62 5.68 -28.82
CA LYS A 101 -2.48 7.10 -29.23
C LYS A 101 -2.66 8.08 -28.05
N GLY A 102 -2.12 7.73 -26.88
CA GLY A 102 -2.22 8.53 -25.66
C GLY A 102 -3.56 8.45 -24.93
N VAL A 103 -4.53 7.67 -25.44
CA VAL A 103 -5.82 7.44 -24.80
C VAL A 103 -5.73 6.22 -23.88
N PRO A 104 -6.06 6.35 -22.57
CA PRO A 104 -6.12 5.21 -21.66
C PRO A 104 -7.02 4.09 -22.16
N PHE A 105 -6.58 2.84 -22.00
CA PHE A 105 -7.27 1.66 -22.52
C PHE A 105 -8.75 1.58 -22.13
N TYR A 106 -9.07 1.85 -20.86
CA TYR A 106 -10.42 1.71 -20.35
C TYR A 106 -11.41 2.67 -21.03
N HIS A 107 -10.98 3.81 -21.57
CA HIS A 107 -11.86 4.70 -22.34
C HIS A 107 -12.20 4.12 -23.71
N ILE A 108 -11.27 3.36 -24.31
CA ILE A 108 -11.50 2.64 -25.57
C ILE A 108 -12.50 1.52 -25.33
N TRP A 109 -12.27 0.72 -24.27
CA TRP A 109 -13.22 -0.32 -23.83
C TRP A 109 -14.61 0.27 -23.58
N LEU A 110 -14.68 1.38 -22.84
CA LEU A 110 -15.95 2.01 -22.47
C LEU A 110 -16.75 2.50 -23.68
N ARG A 111 -16.09 3.07 -24.70
CA ARG A 111 -16.77 3.43 -25.94
C ARG A 111 -17.42 2.20 -26.60
N GLU A 112 -16.68 1.10 -26.70
CA GLU A 112 -17.21 -0.12 -27.32
C GLU A 112 -18.32 -0.73 -26.45
N HIS A 113 -18.17 -0.71 -25.12
CA HIS A 113 -19.18 -1.18 -24.18
C HIS A 113 -20.50 -0.41 -24.32
N LEU A 114 -20.45 0.93 -24.34
CA LEU A 114 -21.64 1.78 -24.53
C LEU A 114 -22.28 1.64 -25.91
N ASN A 115 -21.54 1.16 -26.91
CA ASN A 115 -22.05 0.83 -28.25
C ASN A 115 -22.59 -0.61 -28.34
N GLY A 116 -22.87 -1.27 -27.22
CA GLY A 116 -23.42 -2.63 -27.16
C GLY A 116 -22.37 -3.74 -27.07
N GLY A 117 -21.10 -3.40 -26.83
CA GLY A 117 -20.05 -4.37 -26.56
C GLY A 117 -20.29 -5.12 -25.26
N VAL A 118 -20.23 -6.46 -25.31
CA VAL A 118 -20.64 -7.34 -24.19
C VAL A 118 -19.50 -7.83 -23.29
N LYS A 119 -18.25 -7.47 -23.58
CA LYS A 119 -17.08 -8.01 -22.85
C LYS A 119 -16.88 -7.26 -21.54
N ASP A 120 -16.75 -8.03 -20.45
CA ASP A 120 -16.40 -7.51 -19.12
C ASP A 120 -15.01 -6.89 -19.15
N LEU A 121 -14.81 -5.80 -18.42
CA LEU A 121 -13.52 -5.13 -18.32
C LEU A 121 -12.42 -6.08 -17.78
N ARG A 122 -12.78 -7.03 -16.91
CA ARG A 122 -11.86 -8.05 -16.37
C ARG A 122 -11.25 -8.94 -17.46
N SER A 123 -11.93 -9.14 -18.57
CA SER A 123 -11.41 -9.93 -19.70
C SER A 123 -10.24 -9.23 -20.42
N PHE A 124 -9.78 -8.07 -19.94
CA PHE A 124 -8.63 -7.34 -20.47
C PHE A 124 -7.52 -7.11 -19.43
N ASN A 125 -7.60 -7.77 -18.27
CA ASN A 125 -6.57 -7.69 -17.25
C ASN A 125 -5.90 -9.05 -17.02
N PRO A 126 -4.59 -9.16 -17.25
CA PRO A 126 -3.82 -10.39 -17.04
C PRO A 126 -3.99 -11.01 -15.65
N SER A 127 -4.30 -10.21 -14.61
CA SER A 127 -4.58 -10.66 -13.25
C SER A 127 -5.69 -11.70 -13.13
N PHE A 128 -6.60 -11.72 -14.11
CA PHE A 128 -7.75 -12.63 -14.11
C PHE A 128 -7.56 -13.83 -15.04
N ALA A 129 -6.44 -13.91 -15.76
CA ALA A 129 -6.16 -15.05 -16.62
C ALA A 129 -5.72 -16.28 -15.80
N PRO A 130 -6.07 -17.51 -16.21
CA PRO A 130 -5.64 -18.73 -15.53
C PRO A 130 -4.11 -18.96 -15.53
N VAL A 131 -3.41 -18.40 -16.52
CA VAL A 131 -2.03 -18.77 -16.90
C VAL A 131 -0.96 -17.83 -16.30
N HIS A 132 -1.33 -16.63 -15.84
CA HIS A 132 -0.36 -15.69 -15.27
C HIS A 132 -0.04 -16.03 -13.81
N ARG A 133 0.82 -17.03 -13.60
CA ARG A 133 1.28 -17.44 -12.25
C ARG A 133 2.70 -16.97 -11.90
N ASP A 134 3.48 -16.50 -12.87
CA ASP A 134 4.92 -16.25 -12.66
C ASP A 134 5.26 -14.79 -12.33
N ALA A 135 4.32 -13.87 -12.54
CA ALA A 135 4.40 -12.51 -12.06
C ALA A 135 3.25 -12.34 -11.07
N GLY A 136 3.49 -11.75 -9.90
CA GLY A 136 2.45 -11.59 -8.89
C GLY A 136 3.00 -11.28 -7.52
N TYR A 137 2.09 -11.27 -6.54
CA TYR A 137 2.38 -10.89 -5.17
C TYR A 137 2.59 -12.14 -4.35
N TRP A 138 3.48 -12.07 -3.37
CA TRP A 138 3.62 -13.15 -2.40
C TRP A 138 2.62 -12.96 -1.28
N GLU A 139 1.85 -14.01 -1.01
CA GLU A 139 1.03 -14.11 0.20
C GLU A 139 1.89 -14.74 1.29
N ILE A 140 2.21 -13.97 2.33
CA ILE A 140 3.18 -14.35 3.35
C ILE A 140 2.54 -14.50 4.72
N ASP A 141 3.07 -15.42 5.51
CA ASP A 141 2.76 -15.54 6.93
C ASP A 141 3.46 -14.41 7.71
N PRO A 142 2.73 -13.52 8.39
CA PRO A 142 3.35 -12.41 9.13
C PRO A 142 4.36 -12.87 10.20
N SER A 143 4.12 -14.02 10.85
CA SER A 143 5.01 -14.56 11.88
C SER A 143 6.34 -15.02 11.26
N LYS A 144 6.28 -15.71 10.12
CA LYS A 144 7.49 -16.11 9.38
C LYS A 144 8.24 -14.90 8.83
N TYR A 145 7.53 -13.84 8.47
CA TYR A 145 8.14 -12.58 8.04
C TYR A 145 8.84 -11.87 9.20
N GLU A 146 8.24 -11.87 10.39
CA GLU A 146 8.86 -11.38 11.62
C GLU A 146 10.14 -12.15 11.96
N GLU A 147 10.10 -13.48 11.93
CA GLU A 147 11.28 -14.34 12.15
C GLU A 147 12.41 -14.02 11.16
N LEU A 148 12.08 -13.84 9.88
CA LEU A 148 13.04 -13.43 8.86
C LEU A 148 13.68 -12.08 9.21
N LEU A 149 12.87 -11.08 9.58
CA LEU A 149 13.37 -9.76 9.95
C LEU A 149 14.26 -9.80 11.21
N ARG A 150 13.91 -10.62 12.21
CA ARG A 150 14.75 -10.84 13.42
C ARG A 150 16.11 -11.44 13.08
N SER A 151 16.18 -12.35 12.11
CA SER A 151 17.46 -12.92 11.68
C SER A 151 18.39 -11.87 11.04
N ILE A 152 17.80 -10.87 10.39
CA ILE A 152 18.53 -9.80 9.70
C ILE A 152 18.88 -8.67 10.66
N SER A 153 18.02 -8.37 11.63
CA SER A 153 18.24 -7.29 12.60
C SER A 153 19.53 -7.46 13.40
N ALA A 154 19.91 -8.72 13.70
CA ALA A 154 21.15 -9.04 14.38
C ALA A 154 22.41 -8.54 13.63
N HIS A 155 22.36 -8.49 12.30
CA HIS A 155 23.45 -8.02 11.45
C HIS A 155 23.38 -6.53 11.16
N ALA A 156 22.21 -5.90 11.38
CA ALA A 156 21.98 -4.49 11.09
C ALA A 156 22.51 -3.54 12.19
N GLY A 157 23.07 -4.07 13.29
CA GLY A 157 23.50 -3.25 14.42
C GLY A 157 22.36 -2.67 15.25
N ILE A 158 21.15 -3.23 15.11
CA ILE A 158 20.03 -2.93 16.01
C ILE A 158 20.43 -3.41 17.41
N GLY A 159 20.11 -2.59 18.42
CA GLY A 159 20.38 -2.90 19.82
C GLY A 159 19.48 -4.02 20.34
N LYS A 160 18.91 -3.82 21.53
CA LYS A 160 18.03 -4.82 22.14
C LYS A 160 16.65 -4.79 21.50
N ILE A 161 16.12 -5.99 21.26
CA ILE A 161 14.71 -6.21 20.92
C ILE A 161 14.02 -6.78 22.15
N TYR A 162 13.13 -5.99 22.74
CA TYR A 162 12.35 -6.31 23.91
C TYR A 162 10.99 -6.88 23.49
N SER A 163 10.47 -7.83 24.28
CA SER A 163 9.12 -8.37 24.14
C SER A 163 8.15 -7.83 25.19
N ASP A 164 8.67 -7.15 26.22
CA ASP A 164 7.91 -6.67 27.37
C ASP A 164 8.13 -5.16 27.57
N VAL A 165 7.03 -4.44 27.80
CA VAL A 165 7.00 -2.99 27.95
C VAL A 165 7.78 -2.53 29.19
N GLU A 166 7.77 -3.33 30.26
CA GLU A 166 8.44 -2.98 31.52
C GLU A 166 9.97 -2.92 31.39
N GLN A 167 10.53 -3.42 30.28
CA GLN A 167 11.97 -3.49 30.04
C GLN A 167 12.54 -2.24 29.35
N VAL A 168 11.69 -1.27 28.99
CA VAL A 168 12.10 -0.14 28.12
C VAL A 168 11.78 1.21 28.76
N SER A 169 12.83 2.01 28.98
CA SER A 169 12.70 3.41 29.37
C SER A 169 12.37 4.27 28.15
N CYS A 170 11.21 4.91 28.14
CA CYS A 170 10.81 5.84 27.08
C CYS A 170 11.44 7.24 27.27
N ASP A 171 11.77 7.62 28.51
CA ASP A 171 12.25 8.97 28.85
C ASP A 171 13.69 9.27 28.37
N GLU A 172 14.42 8.23 27.96
CA GLU A 172 15.82 8.32 27.52
C GLU A 172 15.98 8.42 25.99
N GLN A 173 14.88 8.43 25.25
CA GLN A 173 14.89 8.33 23.79
C GLN A 173 14.73 9.71 23.15
N ASP A 174 15.63 10.07 22.22
CA ASP A 174 15.50 11.31 21.45
C ASP A 174 14.29 11.25 20.48
N LEU A 175 13.87 10.04 20.06
CA LEU A 175 12.70 9.81 19.21
C LEU A 175 12.02 8.47 19.52
N ILE A 176 10.70 8.47 19.60
CA ILE A 176 9.88 7.27 19.69
C ILE A 176 9.09 7.10 18.39
N ILE A 177 9.13 5.91 17.80
CA ILE A 177 8.36 5.56 16.61
C ILE A 177 7.34 4.48 16.96
N GLU A 178 6.06 4.79 16.84
CA GLU A 178 4.96 3.85 17.01
C GLU A 178 4.53 3.29 15.65
N THR A 179 4.62 1.97 15.49
CA THR A 179 4.15 1.29 14.27
C THR A 179 2.67 0.90 14.35
N GLN A 180 2.01 1.12 15.49
CA GLN A 180 0.58 0.88 15.73
C GLN A 180 0.06 1.83 16.83
N GLY A 181 -1.25 2.16 16.83
CA GLY A 181 -1.90 2.86 17.96
C GLY A 181 -3.01 3.87 17.64
N GLY A 182 -4.04 3.92 18.49
CA GLY A 182 -5.28 4.72 18.38
C GLY A 182 -5.10 6.24 18.18
N PRO A 183 -6.20 7.01 18.06
CA PRO A 183 -6.16 8.44 17.72
C PRO A 183 -5.17 9.22 18.59
N ILE A 184 -4.48 10.20 17.99
CA ILE A 184 -3.46 11.04 18.65
C ILE A 184 -4.08 11.69 19.89
N ARG A 185 -3.91 11.07 21.06
CA ARG A 185 -4.22 11.66 22.35
C ARG A 185 -2.88 12.03 22.96
N GLN A 186 -2.58 13.33 22.88
CA GLN A 186 -1.39 14.03 23.36
C GLN A 186 -0.14 13.83 22.51
N GLN A 187 0.24 14.91 21.81
CA GLN A 187 1.54 15.08 21.18
C GLN A 187 2.63 15.04 22.26
N LEU A 188 3.28 13.89 22.42
CA LEU A 188 4.68 13.94 22.83
C LEU A 188 5.45 14.58 21.67
N THR A 189 6.24 15.60 21.99
CA THR A 189 7.04 16.35 21.01
C THR A 189 7.99 15.45 20.22
N ASP A 190 8.22 14.23 20.68
CA ASP A 190 9.25 13.33 20.14
C ASP A 190 8.66 11.95 19.76
N CYS A 191 7.36 11.88 19.48
CA CYS A 191 6.71 10.65 19.00
C CYS A 191 6.23 10.79 17.54
N LEU A 192 6.65 9.86 16.68
CA LEU A 192 6.21 9.71 15.30
C LEU A 192 5.42 8.40 15.13
N ARG A 193 4.39 8.41 14.28
CA ARG A 193 3.57 7.22 14.00
C ARG A 193 3.67 6.85 12.54
N LEU A 194 3.96 5.57 12.26
CA LEU A 194 4.11 5.08 10.88
C LEU A 194 2.99 4.14 10.43
N GLY A 195 2.25 3.53 11.36
CA GLY A 195 1.23 2.53 11.02
C GLY A 195 -0.20 3.03 11.08
N ASN A 196 -1.10 2.16 10.62
CA ASN A 196 -2.53 2.41 10.54
C ASN A 196 -3.24 2.18 11.89
N GLY A 197 -2.89 2.97 12.90
CA GLY A 197 -3.40 2.75 14.25
C GLY A 197 -4.87 3.14 14.48
N ARG A 198 -5.57 3.62 13.44
CA ARG A 198 -6.99 4.01 13.51
C ARG A 198 -7.97 2.87 13.26
N PHE A 199 -7.55 1.75 12.66
CA PHE A 199 -8.47 0.68 12.29
C PHE A 199 -8.15 -0.60 13.06
N PRO A 200 -9.12 -1.14 13.84
CA PRO A 200 -9.01 -2.50 14.34
C PRO A 200 -9.05 -3.44 13.14
N THR A 201 -7.90 -3.98 12.75
CA THR A 201 -7.70 -5.24 12.02
C THR A 201 -8.88 -5.66 11.12
N VAL A 202 -9.31 -4.81 10.20
CA VAL A 202 -10.23 -5.27 9.16
C VAL A 202 -9.36 -6.09 8.20
N SER A 203 -9.39 -7.41 8.41
CA SER A 203 -8.58 -8.44 7.72
C SER A 203 -8.72 -8.45 6.19
N ILE A 204 -9.58 -7.59 5.65
CA ILE A 204 -10.01 -7.63 4.25
C ILE A 204 -8.87 -7.17 3.33
N THR A 205 -7.90 -6.38 3.81
CA THR A 205 -6.80 -5.92 2.94
C THR A 205 -5.53 -5.62 3.72
N ASN A 206 -4.49 -6.43 3.52
CA ASN A 206 -3.16 -6.28 4.11
C ASN A 206 -2.38 -5.09 3.51
N PHE A 207 -2.98 -3.89 3.53
CA PHE A 207 -2.34 -2.65 3.08
C PHE A 207 -1.33 -2.13 4.10
N ASP A 208 -1.33 -2.65 5.33
CA ASP A 208 -0.44 -2.21 6.39
C ASP A 208 1.02 -2.20 5.95
N LEU A 209 1.48 -3.23 5.24
CA LEU A 209 2.86 -3.27 4.78
C LEU A 209 3.15 -2.23 3.68
N MET A 210 2.18 -1.95 2.80
CA MET A 210 2.32 -0.93 1.76
C MET A 210 2.34 0.48 2.37
N VAL A 211 1.45 0.75 3.33
CA VAL A 211 1.45 1.98 4.14
C VAL A 211 2.80 2.13 4.84
N MET A 212 3.25 1.09 5.53
CA MET A 212 4.52 1.09 6.25
C MET A 212 5.69 1.35 5.30
N GLN A 213 5.72 0.76 4.11
CA GLN A 213 6.76 1.01 3.12
C GLN A 213 6.82 2.48 2.72
N ARG A 214 5.68 3.04 2.32
CA ARG A 214 5.60 4.43 1.86
C ARG A 214 6.00 5.38 2.98
N ASN A 215 5.47 5.15 4.18
CA ASN A 215 5.75 5.94 5.37
C ASN A 215 7.21 5.84 5.82
N LEU A 216 7.83 4.66 5.64
CA LEU A 216 9.25 4.46 5.91
C LEU A 216 10.14 5.21 4.93
N LEU A 217 9.80 5.22 3.64
CA LEU A 217 10.55 6.00 2.66
C LEU A 217 10.47 7.50 2.95
N ALA A 218 9.27 8.00 3.26
CA ALA A 218 9.07 9.39 3.67
C ALA A 218 9.85 9.73 4.95
N LEU A 219 9.83 8.85 5.94
CA LEU A 219 10.63 9.02 7.17
C LEU A 219 12.13 9.03 6.89
N VAL A 220 12.65 8.11 6.08
CA VAL A 220 14.08 8.06 5.76
C VAL A 220 14.52 9.32 5.01
N GLN A 221 13.72 9.79 4.06
CA GLN A 221 13.99 11.01 3.29
C GLN A 221 13.94 12.28 4.15
N ASN A 222 13.05 12.30 5.14
CA ASN A 222 12.80 13.46 6.00
C ASN A 222 13.16 13.18 7.46
N PHE A 223 14.19 12.37 7.71
CA PHE A 223 14.49 11.90 9.07
C PHE A 223 14.77 13.11 9.97
N PRO A 224 14.03 13.27 11.08
CA PRO A 224 14.05 14.51 11.84
C PRO A 224 15.41 14.75 12.52
N GLN A 225 15.71 16.01 12.80
CA GLN A 225 16.80 16.41 13.70
C GLN A 225 16.19 17.02 14.96
N ILE A 226 16.87 16.95 16.11
CA ILE A 226 16.38 17.56 17.35
C ILE A 226 16.35 19.08 17.15
N GLY A 227 15.17 19.66 17.38
CA GLY A 227 14.90 21.07 17.08
C GLY A 227 14.69 21.36 15.60
N SER A 228 14.33 20.34 14.79
CA SER A 228 13.77 20.52 13.45
C SER A 228 12.64 21.54 13.47
N LYS A 229 12.48 22.26 12.36
CA LYS A 229 11.41 23.25 12.28
C LYS A 229 10.08 22.51 12.36
N LYS A 230 9.12 23.07 13.08
CA LYS A 230 7.72 22.61 13.13
C LYS A 230 7.16 22.27 11.74
N ILE A 231 7.63 23.00 10.71
CA ILE A 231 7.27 22.83 9.30
C ILE A 231 7.72 21.46 8.75
N GLU A 232 8.99 21.07 8.90
CA GLU A 232 9.51 19.78 8.37
C GLU A 232 8.73 18.59 8.93
N ARG A 233 8.37 18.66 10.22
CA ARG A 233 7.52 17.64 10.86
C ARG A 233 6.10 17.66 10.32
N GLN A 234 5.51 18.84 10.17
CA GLN A 234 4.15 18.99 9.67
C GLN A 234 4.03 18.43 8.25
N GLU A 235 5.00 18.71 7.38
CA GLU A 235 5.04 18.18 6.02
C GLU A 235 5.10 16.64 6.02
N LEU A 236 5.95 16.04 6.86
CA LEU A 236 5.99 14.59 7.02
C LEU A 236 4.65 14.05 7.54
N GLU A 237 4.07 14.66 8.57
CA GLU A 237 2.76 14.25 9.10
C GLU A 237 1.64 14.37 8.05
N GLU A 238 1.64 15.42 7.22
CA GLU A 238 0.70 15.60 6.12
C GLU A 238 0.86 14.50 5.06
N GLU A 239 2.09 14.14 4.66
CA GLU A 239 2.34 13.03 3.74
C GLU A 239 1.86 11.69 4.31
N LEU A 240 2.21 11.38 5.56
CA LEU A 240 1.80 10.15 6.24
C LEU A 240 0.26 10.04 6.35
N ASN A 241 -0.40 11.15 6.71
CA ASN A 241 -1.86 11.19 6.82
C ASN A 241 -2.55 11.05 5.45
N SER A 242 -1.95 11.57 4.38
CA SER A 242 -2.50 11.45 3.03
C SER A 242 -2.53 10.00 2.54
N VAL A 243 -1.48 9.22 2.85
CA VAL A 243 -1.43 7.77 2.58
C VAL A 243 -2.51 7.02 3.34
N LEU A 244 -2.69 7.33 4.63
CA LEU A 244 -3.75 6.73 5.43
C LEU A 244 -5.13 7.06 4.89
N ALA A 245 -5.40 8.32 4.56
CA ALA A 245 -6.66 8.75 3.95
C ALA A 245 -6.94 7.97 2.64
N SER A 246 -5.90 7.66 1.85
CA SER A 246 -6.07 6.81 0.67
C SER A 246 -6.51 5.39 0.97
N VAL A 247 -6.01 4.81 2.06
CA VAL A 247 -6.44 3.48 2.51
C VAL A 247 -7.86 3.52 3.04
N GLU A 248 -8.20 4.52 3.84
CA GLU A 248 -9.55 4.73 4.39
C GLU A 248 -10.59 4.82 3.28
N ASP A 249 -10.33 5.65 2.27
CA ASP A 249 -11.19 5.83 1.11
C ASP A 249 -11.43 4.52 0.35
N MET A 250 -10.36 3.76 0.08
CA MET A 250 -10.46 2.49 -0.64
C MET A 250 -11.21 1.46 0.20
N GLN A 251 -10.88 1.31 1.48
CA GLN A 251 -11.56 0.40 2.39
C GLN A 251 -13.05 0.71 2.50
N PHE A 252 -13.40 1.99 2.58
CA PHE A 252 -14.79 2.42 2.62
C PHE A 252 -15.55 2.00 1.36
N LEU A 253 -15.00 2.24 0.16
CA LEU A 253 -15.62 1.80 -1.10
C LEU A 253 -15.77 0.28 -1.19
N MET A 254 -14.86 -0.47 -0.58
CA MET A 254 -14.86 -1.93 -0.63
C MET A 254 -15.78 -2.56 0.42
N SER A 255 -16.24 -1.79 1.40
CA SER A 255 -17.12 -2.27 2.47
C SER A 255 -18.48 -2.74 1.93
N ALA A 256 -19.14 -3.65 2.67
CA ALA A 256 -20.49 -4.10 2.33
C ALA A 256 -21.54 -3.00 2.53
N ASP A 257 -21.33 -2.17 3.57
CA ASP A 257 -22.23 -1.09 3.98
C ASP A 257 -21.91 0.25 3.30
N PHE A 258 -21.54 0.19 2.00
CA PHE A 258 -21.23 1.38 1.20
C PHE A 258 -22.41 2.36 1.20
N ASP A 259 -22.24 3.47 1.93
CA ASP A 259 -23.22 4.55 2.07
C ASP A 259 -22.63 5.85 1.53
N THR A 260 -23.20 6.33 0.42
CA THR A 260 -22.77 7.58 -0.23
C THR A 260 -22.80 8.81 0.70
N GLY A 261 -23.64 8.80 1.74
CA GLY A 261 -23.76 9.89 2.71
C GLY A 261 -22.56 10.04 3.66
N LYS A 262 -21.72 9.00 3.77
CA LYS A 262 -20.53 8.97 4.65
C LYS A 262 -19.21 9.11 3.91
N LEU A 263 -19.26 9.34 2.60
CA LEU A 263 -18.06 9.48 1.78
C LEU A 263 -17.26 10.73 2.14
N SER A 264 -15.94 10.60 2.14
CA SER A 264 -15.03 11.74 2.12
C SER A 264 -15.24 12.54 0.82
N GLU A 265 -14.99 13.84 0.85
CA GLU A 265 -15.06 14.69 -0.36
C GLU A 265 -14.12 14.17 -1.46
N ARG A 266 -13.00 13.55 -1.08
CA ARG A 266 -12.04 12.94 -2.01
C ARG A 266 -12.65 11.77 -2.78
N VAL A 267 -13.42 10.91 -2.11
CA VAL A 267 -14.10 9.79 -2.79
C VAL A 267 -15.29 10.28 -3.58
N LYS A 268 -16.09 11.24 -3.07
CA LYS A 268 -17.20 11.83 -3.83
C LYS A 268 -16.72 12.40 -5.16
N TYR A 269 -15.67 13.22 -5.12
CA TYR A 269 -15.05 13.77 -6.32
C TYR A 269 -14.58 12.68 -7.29
N ARG A 270 -13.98 11.59 -6.78
CA ARG A 270 -13.53 10.48 -7.64
C ARG A 270 -14.70 9.72 -8.27
N ILE A 271 -15.80 9.53 -7.53
CA ILE A 271 -17.03 8.91 -8.03
C ILE A 271 -17.69 9.79 -9.08
N GLU A 272 -17.80 11.09 -8.85
CA GLU A 272 -18.35 12.06 -9.81
C GLU A 272 -17.51 12.05 -11.09
N LEU A 273 -16.19 12.17 -10.97
CA LEU A 273 -15.29 12.12 -12.12
C LEU A 273 -15.37 10.79 -12.88
N TRP A 274 -15.51 9.68 -12.15
CA TRP A 274 -15.74 8.38 -12.76
C TRP A 274 -17.06 8.35 -13.52
N LEU A 275 -18.18 8.66 -12.89
CA LEU A 275 -19.51 8.59 -13.50
C LEU A 275 -19.68 9.55 -14.69
N ASP A 276 -19.16 10.78 -14.56
CA ASP A 276 -19.38 11.87 -15.51
C ASP A 276 -18.52 11.75 -16.77
N VAL A 277 -17.27 11.33 -16.63
CA VAL A 277 -16.30 11.33 -17.74
C VAL A 277 -15.48 10.04 -17.85
N GLY A 278 -15.75 9.07 -16.99
CA GLY A 278 -15.04 7.79 -16.95
C GLY A 278 -13.62 7.89 -16.42
N ARG A 279 -13.18 9.00 -15.82
CA ARG A 279 -11.76 9.19 -15.48
C ARG A 279 -11.42 8.69 -14.09
N VAL A 280 -10.25 8.07 -13.97
CA VAL A 280 -9.61 7.75 -12.70
C VAL A 280 -8.30 8.53 -12.64
N ILE A 281 -8.20 9.48 -11.73
CA ILE A 281 -7.02 10.35 -11.57
C ILE A 281 -6.32 9.97 -10.26
N PRO A 282 -4.99 9.76 -10.28
CA PRO A 282 -4.21 9.65 -9.05
C PRO A 282 -4.32 10.93 -8.22
N CYS A 283 -4.66 10.80 -6.95
CA CYS A 283 -4.52 11.89 -5.98
C CYS A 283 -3.16 11.83 -5.30
N GLU A 284 -2.74 12.95 -4.75
CA GLU A 284 -1.59 13.00 -3.86
C GLU A 284 -1.79 12.03 -2.67
N GLY A 285 -0.73 11.30 -2.31
CA GLY A 285 -0.77 10.26 -1.29
C GLY A 285 -1.55 9.00 -1.66
N ASP A 286 -2.01 8.85 -2.92
CA ASP A 286 -2.63 7.60 -3.33
C ASP A 286 -1.66 6.42 -3.20
N LEU A 287 -2.09 5.44 -2.40
CA LEU A 287 -1.38 4.17 -2.27
C LEU A 287 -1.75 3.19 -3.39
N PHE A 288 -2.93 3.39 -3.99
CA PHE A 288 -3.48 2.52 -5.02
C PHE A 288 -3.27 3.11 -6.41
N LEU A 289 -2.93 2.23 -7.34
CA LEU A 289 -2.75 2.54 -8.74
C LEU A 289 -4.10 2.74 -9.45
N PRO A 290 -4.12 3.42 -10.60
CA PRO A 290 -5.36 3.66 -11.34
C PRO A 290 -6.17 2.41 -11.66
N HIS A 291 -5.53 1.27 -11.96
CA HIS A 291 -6.24 0.02 -12.25
C HIS A 291 -6.90 -0.60 -11.01
N GLU A 292 -6.32 -0.42 -9.81
CA GLU A 292 -6.92 -0.88 -8.54
C GLU A 292 -8.18 -0.06 -8.25
N TRP A 293 -8.12 1.27 -8.39
CA TRP A 293 -9.30 2.14 -8.30
C TRP A 293 -10.35 1.83 -9.35
N LEU A 294 -9.94 1.63 -10.61
CA LEU A 294 -10.82 1.28 -11.70
C LEU A 294 -11.60 -0.01 -11.41
N ALA A 295 -10.94 -1.05 -10.87
CA ALA A 295 -11.58 -2.30 -10.49
C ALA A 295 -12.67 -2.09 -9.42
N VAL A 296 -12.37 -1.29 -8.40
CA VAL A 296 -13.31 -1.01 -7.30
C VAL A 296 -14.47 -0.14 -7.77
N LEU A 297 -14.20 0.97 -8.46
CA LEU A 297 -15.24 1.88 -8.97
C LEU A 297 -16.17 1.17 -9.94
N HIS A 298 -15.61 0.46 -10.93
CA HIS A 298 -16.40 -0.30 -11.90
C HIS A 298 -17.31 -1.33 -11.22
N LYS A 299 -16.81 -2.00 -10.17
CA LYS A 299 -17.57 -3.05 -9.49
C LYS A 299 -18.60 -2.52 -8.48
N ARG A 300 -18.25 -1.47 -7.73
CA ARG A 300 -19.04 -0.96 -6.59
C ARG A 300 -19.98 0.18 -6.98
N VAL A 301 -19.54 1.04 -7.90
CA VAL A 301 -20.30 2.20 -8.36
C VAL A 301 -21.03 1.87 -9.68
N GLY A 302 -20.40 1.07 -10.53
CA GLY A 302 -20.91 0.68 -11.85
C GLY A 302 -20.13 1.32 -13.00
N PRO A 303 -20.43 0.96 -14.25
CA PRO A 303 -19.79 1.56 -15.42
C PRO A 303 -20.21 3.03 -15.57
N PRO A 304 -19.33 3.90 -16.05
CA PRO A 304 -19.60 5.31 -16.21
C PRO A 304 -20.39 5.58 -17.50
N MET A 305 -21.05 6.74 -17.58
CA MET A 305 -21.94 7.05 -18.71
C MET A 305 -21.24 7.70 -19.90
N ALA A 306 -19.98 8.12 -19.73
CA ALA A 306 -19.21 8.78 -20.78
C ALA A 306 -17.73 8.40 -20.76
N TYR A 307 -17.09 8.55 -21.92
CA TYR A 307 -15.66 8.34 -22.14
C TYR A 307 -14.99 9.61 -22.67
N SER A 308 -13.66 9.62 -22.71
CA SER A 308 -12.89 10.71 -23.29
C SER A 308 -13.16 10.87 -24.79
N ARG A 309 -13.55 12.07 -25.24
CA ARG A 309 -13.76 12.38 -26.68
C ARG A 309 -12.52 12.14 -27.55
N LEU A 310 -11.32 12.06 -26.96
CA LEU A 310 -10.12 11.67 -27.70
C LEU A 310 -10.24 10.28 -28.33
N VAL A 311 -11.05 9.39 -27.75
CA VAL A 311 -11.33 8.06 -28.32
C VAL A 311 -12.03 8.19 -29.68
N ASP A 312 -12.78 9.25 -29.95
CA ASP A 312 -13.49 9.44 -31.23
C ASP A 312 -12.54 9.67 -32.41
N SER A 313 -11.29 10.05 -32.14
CA SER A 313 -10.24 10.13 -33.16
C SER A 313 -9.68 8.74 -33.57
N ILE A 314 -10.01 7.69 -32.82
CA ILE A 314 -9.58 6.31 -33.07
C ILE A 314 -10.68 5.62 -33.87
N SER A 315 -10.36 5.04 -35.03
CA SER A 315 -11.37 4.34 -35.83
C SER A 315 -11.95 3.13 -35.07
N ARG A 316 -13.19 2.73 -35.38
CA ARG A 316 -13.81 1.54 -34.77
C ARG A 316 -13.01 0.27 -35.02
N GLN A 317 -12.49 0.11 -36.24
CA GLN A 317 -11.67 -1.05 -36.60
C GLN A 317 -10.38 -1.12 -35.78
N GLU A 318 -9.70 0.02 -35.62
CA GLU A 318 -8.46 0.11 -34.86
C GLU A 318 -8.70 -0.18 -33.37
N ALA A 319 -9.73 0.41 -32.78
CA ALA A 319 -10.10 0.14 -31.39
C ALA A 319 -10.48 -1.33 -31.16
N SER A 320 -11.28 -1.91 -32.06
CA SER A 320 -11.69 -3.31 -31.95
C SER A 320 -10.50 -4.26 -32.02
N ALA A 321 -9.59 -4.05 -32.98
CA ALA A 321 -8.34 -4.81 -33.09
C ALA A 321 -7.46 -4.65 -31.84
N HIS A 322 -7.40 -3.44 -31.29
CA HIS A 322 -6.65 -3.16 -30.07
C HIS A 322 -7.25 -3.87 -28.85
N LEU A 323 -8.57 -3.83 -28.65
CA LEU A 323 -9.23 -4.58 -27.57
C LEU A 323 -9.00 -6.08 -27.73
N GLN A 324 -9.15 -6.62 -28.94
CA GLN A 324 -8.96 -8.04 -29.20
C GLN A 324 -7.54 -8.51 -28.86
N LYS A 325 -6.52 -7.68 -29.10
CA LYS A 325 -5.11 -7.98 -28.74
C LYS A 325 -4.92 -8.25 -27.24
N TYR A 326 -5.65 -7.55 -26.38
CA TYR A 326 -5.50 -7.64 -24.92
C TYR A 326 -6.57 -8.51 -24.26
N GLN A 327 -7.51 -9.04 -25.04
CA GLN A 327 -8.52 -9.91 -24.50
C GLN A 327 -7.86 -11.22 -24.05
N ILE A 328 -8.09 -11.57 -22.79
CA ILE A 328 -7.74 -12.89 -22.26
C ILE A 328 -8.91 -13.85 -22.49
N ASP A 329 -8.61 -15.06 -22.94
CA ASP A 329 -9.60 -16.13 -22.93
C ASP A 329 -9.82 -16.53 -21.47
N GLU A 330 -11.00 -16.21 -20.94
CA GLU A 330 -11.35 -16.52 -19.54
C GLU A 330 -11.44 -18.01 -19.27
N GLY A 331 -11.32 -18.87 -20.31
CA GLY A 331 -11.23 -20.32 -20.16
C GLY A 331 -12.27 -20.85 -19.17
N ILE A 332 -13.55 -20.56 -19.46
CA ILE A 332 -14.69 -20.96 -18.60
C ILE A 332 -14.66 -22.47 -18.36
#